data_AF-A0AAJ2H549-F1
#
_entry.id   AF-A0AAJ2H549-F1
#
_cell.length_a   1.000
_cell.length_b   1.000
_cell.length_c   1.000
_cell.angle_alpha   90.00
_cell.angle_beta   90.00
_cell.angle_gamma   90.00
#
_symmetry.space_group_name_H-M   'P 1'
#
loop_
_entity.id
_entity.type
_entity.pdbx_description
1 polymer ?
#
loop_
_entity_poly.entity_id
_entity_poly.type
_entity_poly.pdbx_seq_one_letter_code
_entity_poly.pdbx_strand_id
1 'polypeptide(L)' 'TNFTRAYLYHLDKCGEMLGAMLGTIHNLRYYQRLMQMMRDALENDSFDDFVQDFYARRGLEVPLLIEQ' A
#
# COMPACT_ATOMS: atom_id res chain seq x y z
N THR A 1 -13.34 2.02 -2.64
CA THR A 1 -13.23 3.08 -1.63
C THR A 1 -14.44 3.96 -1.78
N ASN A 2 -15.26 4.11 -0.76
CA ASN A 2 -16.54 4.84 -0.85
C ASN A 2 -16.38 6.36 -0.62
N PHE A 3 -15.22 6.78 -0.13
CA PHE A 3 -14.92 8.17 0.20
C PHE A 3 -13.91 8.74 -0.80
N THR A 4 -14.14 9.99 -1.22
CA THR A 4 -13.23 10.70 -2.13
C THR A 4 -12.06 11.29 -1.37
N ARG A 5 -10.96 11.59 -2.07
CA ARG A 5 -9.81 12.30 -1.49
C ARG A 5 -10.19 13.69 -0.97
N ALA A 6 -11.07 14.39 -1.66
CA ALA A 6 -11.56 15.71 -1.24
C ALA A 6 -12.31 15.64 0.10
N TYR A 7 -13.11 14.59 0.30
CA TYR A 7 -13.81 14.36 1.56
C TYR A 7 -12.84 14.03 2.71
N LEU A 8 -11.85 13.17 2.48
CA LEU A 8 -10.81 12.88 3.48
C LEU A 8 -10.00 14.13 3.85
N TYR A 9 -9.67 14.96 2.87
CA TYR A 9 -9.00 16.24 3.09
C TYR A 9 -9.84 17.20 3.94
N HIS A 10 -11.15 17.26 3.67
CA HIS A 10 -12.07 18.07 4.48
C HIS A 10 -12.09 17.60 5.95
N LEU A 11 -12.22 16.29 6.20
CA LEU A 11 -12.20 15.73 7.56
C LEU A 11 -10.90 16.06 8.30
N ASP A 12 -9.76 15.93 7.63
CA ASP A 12 -8.45 16.27 8.18
C ASP A 12 -8.35 17.77 8.51
N LYS A 13 -8.81 18.65 7.60
CA LYS A 13 -8.83 20.11 7.82
C LYS A 13 -9.75 20.54 8.96
N CYS A 14 -10.85 19.83 9.17
CA CYS A 14 -11.78 20.10 10.26
C CYS A 14 -11.35 19.47 11.60
N GLY A 15 -10.26 18.69 11.63
CA GLY A 15 -9.79 18.02 12.84
C GLY A 15 -10.70 16.88 13.30
N GLU A 16 -11.48 16.28 12.39
CA GLU A 16 -12.42 15.23 12.72
C GLU A 16 -11.73 13.87 12.89
N MET A 17 -12.00 13.20 14.02
CA MET A 17 -11.46 11.86 14.32
C MET A 17 -11.81 10.81 13.24
N LEU A 18 -12.92 11.02 12.51
CA LEU A 18 -13.33 10.17 11.41
C LEU A 18 -12.25 10.09 10.31
N GLY A 19 -11.53 11.18 10.04
CA GLY A 19 -10.43 11.18 9.06
C GLY A 19 -9.35 10.15 9.42
N ALA A 20 -8.91 10.14 10.68
CA ALA A 20 -7.92 9.19 11.19
C ALA A 20 -8.42 7.74 11.17
N MET A 21 -9.69 7.51 11.54
CA MET A 21 -10.30 6.17 11.47
C MET A 21 -10.35 5.64 10.04
N LEU A 22 -10.82 6.45 9.08
CA LEU A 22 -10.87 6.07 7.68
C LEU A 22 -9.47 5.82 7.10
N GLY A 23 -8.48 6.64 7.48
CA GLY A 23 -7.08 6.42 7.13
C GLY A 23 -6.56 5.09 7.65
N THR A 24 -6.87 4.74 8.90
CA THR A 24 -6.47 3.46 9.51
C THR A 24 -7.09 2.27 8.78
N ILE A 25 -8.40 2.31 8.53
CA ILE A 25 -9.11 1.25 7.80
C ILE A 25 -8.52 1.06 6.40
N HIS A 26 -8.25 2.16 5.69
CA HIS A 26 -7.64 2.13 4.36
C HIS A 26 -6.25 1.50 4.39
N ASN A 27 -5.40 1.95 5.31
CA ASN A 27 -4.01 1.49 5.43
C ASN A 27 -3.95 0.00 5.77
N LEU A 28 -4.73 -0.46 6.76
CA LEU A 28 -4.75 -1.87 7.14
C LEU A 28 -5.18 -2.77 5.99
N ARG A 29 -6.24 -2.37 5.25
CA ARG A 29 -6.67 -3.13 4.06
C ARG A 29 -5.61 -3.15 2.97
N TYR A 30 -4.91 -2.03 2.76
CA TYR A 30 -3.81 -1.96 1.81
C TYR A 30 -2.68 -2.92 2.18
N TYR A 31 -2.22 -2.89 3.43
CA TYR A 31 -1.16 -3.77 3.91
C TYR A 31 -1.54 -5.24 3.87
N GLN A 32 -2.77 -5.60 4.26
CA GLN A 32 -3.24 -6.99 4.17
C GLN A 32 -3.20 -7.51 2.73
N ARG A 33 -3.66 -6.69 1.77
CA ARG A 33 -3.62 -7.05 0.35
C ARG A 33 -2.18 -7.14 -0.18
N LEU A 34 -1.33 -6.19 0.20
CA LEU A 34 0.08 -6.19 -0.20
C LEU A 34 0.78 -7.48 0.26
N MET A 35 0.60 -7.84 1.53
CA MET A 35 1.20 -9.05 2.10
C MET A 35 0.63 -10.33 1.49
N GLN A 36 -0.65 -10.34 1.10
CA GLN A 36 -1.22 -11.47 0.35
C GLN A 36 -0.54 -11.62 -1.01
N MET A 37 -0.42 -10.54 -1.79
CA MET A 37 0.23 -10.57 -3.10
C MET A 37 1.69 -11.05 -3.01
N MET A 38 2.40 -10.64 -1.95
CA MET A 38 3.76 -11.13 -1.69
C MET A 38 3.80 -12.63 -1.43
N ARG A 39 2.87 -13.16 -0.62
CA ARG A 39 2.77 -14.61 -0.37
C ARG A 39 2.43 -15.37 -1.64
N ASP A 40 1.47 -14.88 -2.42
CA ASP A 40 1.09 -15.50 -3.69
C ASP A 40 2.29 -15.53 -4.67
N ALA A 41 3.10 -14.48 -4.72
CA ALA A 41 4.30 -14.44 -5.57
C ALA A 41 5.39 -15.42 -5.10
N LEU A 42 5.56 -15.58 -3.79
CA LEU A 42 6.47 -16.58 -3.22
C LEU A 42 6.02 -18.02 -3.52
N GLU A 43 4.72 -18.30 -3.39
CA GLU A 43 4.15 -19.63 -3.71
C GLU A 43 4.30 -20.00 -5.19
N ASN A 44 4.39 -19.00 -6.07
CA ASN A 44 4.53 -19.18 -7.52
C ASN A 44 5.97 -18.94 -8.04
N ASP A 45 6.98 -18.90 -7.17
CA ASP A 45 8.39 -18.64 -7.52
C ASP A 45 8.59 -17.38 -8.39
N SER A 46 7.75 -16.34 -8.20
CA SER A 46 7.69 -15.12 -9.02
C SER A 46 7.87 -13.84 -8.18
N PHE A 47 8.54 -13.96 -7.03
CA PHE A 47 8.71 -12.86 -6.09
C PHE A 47 9.56 -11.70 -6.67
N ASP A 48 10.59 -12.01 -7.45
CA ASP A 48 11.44 -11.00 -8.07
C ASP A 48 10.65 -10.13 -9.07
N ASP A 49 9.80 -10.75 -9.88
CA ASP A 49 8.89 -10.05 -10.81
C ASP A 49 7.92 -9.15 -10.05
N PHE A 50 7.37 -9.65 -8.93
CA PHE A 50 6.51 -8.85 -8.06
C PHE A 50 7.24 -7.62 -7.51
N VAL A 51 8.50 -7.76 -7.05
CA VAL A 51 9.31 -6.65 -6.54
C VAL A 51 9.55 -5.62 -7.64
N GLN A 52 9.96 -6.05 -8.84
CA GLN A 52 10.19 -5.17 -9.98
C GLN A 52 8.93 -4.37 -10.33
N ASP A 53 7.78 -5.03 -10.48
CA ASP A 53 6.50 -4.37 -10.77
C ASP A 53 6.07 -3.42 -9.63
N PHE A 54 6.28 -3.80 -8.37
CA PHE A 54 5.91 -3.00 -7.21
C PHE A 54 6.66 -1.67 -7.13
N TYR A 55 7.95 -1.66 -7.46
CA TYR A 55 8.76 -0.43 -7.52
C TYR A 55 8.49 0.36 -8.81
N ALA A 56 8.37 -0.32 -9.96
CA ALA A 56 8.06 0.31 -11.25
C ALA A 56 6.73 1.09 -11.22
N ARG A 57 5.67 0.54 -10.61
CA ARG A 57 4.38 1.24 -10.43
C ARG A 57 4.47 2.51 -9.58
N ARG A 58 5.51 2.64 -8.77
CA ARG A 58 5.77 3.86 -7.98
C ARG A 58 6.76 4.80 -8.66
N GLY A 59 7.29 4.45 -9.82
CA GLY A 59 8.36 5.19 -10.49
C GLY A 59 9.66 5.17 -9.68
N LEU A 60 9.90 4.09 -8.93
CA LEU A 60 11.10 3.90 -8.13
C LEU A 60 11.93 2.76 -8.71
N GLU A 61 13.25 2.82 -8.51
CA GLU A 61 14.14 1.70 -8.81
C GLU A 61 14.11 0.69 -7.65
N VAL A 62 14.34 -0.60 -7.97
CA VAL A 62 14.48 -1.63 -6.94
C VAL A 62 15.77 -1.35 -6.17
N PRO A 63 15.71 -1.17 -4.84
CA PRO A 63 16.90 -0.92 -4.05
C PRO A 63 17.81 -2.14 -4.08
N LEU A 64 19.13 -1.90 -4.05
CA LEU A 64 20.11 -2.96 -3.87
C LEU A 64 19.87 -3.65 -2.52
N LEU A 65 19.35 -4.87 -2.57
CA LEU A 65 19.25 -5.71 -1.40
C LEU A 65 20.66 -6.25 -1.13
N ILE A 66 21.31 -5.72 -0.10
CA ILE A 66 22.54 -6.33 0.41
C ILE A 66 22.13 -7.70 0.94
N GLU A 67 22.56 -8.78 0.29
CA GLU A 67 22.48 -10.13 0.85
C GLU A 67 23.22 -10.10 2.20
N GLN A 68 22.48 -10.32 3.30
CA GLN A 68 23.07 -10.48 4.63
C GLN A 68 23.68 -11.87 4.78
#